data_AF-A0A6A3PUC0-F1
#
_entry.id   AF-A0A6A3PUC0-F1
#
_cell.length_a   1.000
_cell.length_b   1.000
_cell.length_c   1.000
_cell.angle_alpha   90.00
_cell.angle_beta   90.00
_cell.angle_gamma   90.00
#
_symmetry.space_group_name_H-M   'P 1'
#
loop_
_entity.id
_entity.type
_entity.pdbx_description
1 polymer ?
#
loop_
_entity_poly.entity_id
_entity_poly.type
_entity_poly.pdbx_seq_one_letter_code
_entity_poly.pdbx_strand_id
1 'polypeptide(L)'
;LLCGAVQSHWELLFERARKLNAAAKDKPFEALVCVGRCFPLPIEYLAGGSKQVPLPTYFLSGHEAARSWQEDAKQTEIFDQLNAEKQSTEPVQVGERFFCLAGAGVANIAGLKVAYVSGTETHGSEEEKGTLLTYSKASAEALVQQLHADGDQGDVDFLFTAEYPTSFQLLLPEQQLPHGLQAMRGSSAIRQILQQVHPKYHITSRGGDGTRGDVFYQRLPYVSEVAGTGRKQLTRLIGLSGVNKVKDKTRKYLHALQVVPFAQQSAEEHQHVDIPAGTTQNPYLHAMLEEATSRSGEPDAKRRKLDPAATGGLSAEQIEQLTSKSQGGAQFFYDQRLAVKGQRKGGLIPGDQQQRRNNHPVVPQRTECWFCLSTPTLERHLIVSIGQKAYLAMPKGAICGDHLLIVPIAHEASTMALDEDTWREMERFKSALRRYFASQDKELLVIDRNVATLGATHCHLQVVGVPKAKAEATRRVFETEGERYHVKFEELQAGA
;
A
#
# COMPACT_ATOMS: atom_id res chain seq x y z
N LEU A 1 -16.08 -1.40 18.54
CA LEU A 1 -16.74 -0.63 17.46
C LEU A 1 -15.87 0.61 17.19
N LEU A 2 -15.63 0.93 15.93
CA LEU A 2 -14.75 2.03 15.51
C LEU A 2 -15.57 3.08 14.76
N CYS A 3 -15.37 4.34 15.08
CA CYS A 3 -16.03 5.48 14.45
C CYS A 3 -15.01 6.50 13.94
N GLY A 4 -15.28 7.07 12.76
CA GLY A 4 -14.58 8.26 12.31
C GLY A 4 -15.05 9.51 13.05
N ALA A 5 -14.85 10.67 12.45
CA ALA A 5 -15.14 11.97 13.07
C ALA A 5 -16.63 12.09 13.41
N VAL A 6 -16.97 12.56 14.61
CA VAL A 6 -18.35 12.68 15.08
C VAL A 6 -18.98 14.02 14.72
N GLN A 7 -18.22 15.11 14.81
CA GLN A 7 -18.65 16.46 14.44
C GLN A 7 -20.03 16.85 14.98
N SER A 8 -20.21 16.89 16.31
CA SER A 8 -21.49 17.13 17.00
C SER A 8 -22.60 16.07 16.81
N HIS A 9 -22.47 15.10 15.90
CA HIS A 9 -23.51 14.10 15.61
C HIS A 9 -23.53 12.93 16.62
N TRP A 10 -23.25 13.21 17.89
CA TRP A 10 -23.15 12.21 18.96
C TRP A 10 -24.42 11.43 19.19
N GLU A 11 -25.59 12.07 19.18
CA GLU A 11 -26.86 11.35 19.37
C GLU A 11 -27.13 10.37 18.22
N LEU A 12 -26.84 10.77 16.98
CA LEU A 12 -26.97 9.88 15.81
C LEU A 12 -26.01 8.67 15.92
N LEU A 13 -24.78 8.91 16.37
CA LEU A 13 -23.79 7.86 16.62
C LEU A 13 -24.26 6.91 17.73
N PHE A 14 -24.65 7.45 18.89
CA PHE A 14 -25.05 6.66 20.04
C PHE A 14 -26.34 5.89 19.81
N GLU A 15 -27.34 6.46 19.14
CA GLU A 15 -28.55 5.70 18.76
C GLU A 15 -28.21 4.51 17.86
N ARG A 16 -27.30 4.71 16.90
CA ARG A 16 -26.85 3.62 16.03
C ARG A 16 -26.02 2.58 16.79
N ALA A 17 -25.15 2.99 17.69
CA ALA A 17 -24.38 2.09 18.54
C ALA A 17 -25.29 1.25 19.44
N ARG A 18 -26.33 1.84 20.06
CA ARG A 18 -27.37 1.10 20.82
C ARG A 18 -28.01 0.00 19.98
N LYS A 19 -28.47 0.36 18.77
CA LYS A 19 -29.13 -0.58 17.85
C LYS A 19 -28.20 -1.72 17.43
N LEU A 20 -26.95 -1.39 17.08
CA LEU A 20 -25.96 -2.40 16.69
C LEU A 20 -25.62 -3.33 17.86
N ASN A 21 -25.45 -2.79 19.07
CA ASN A 21 -25.14 -3.59 20.24
C ASN A 21 -26.30 -4.51 20.63
N ALA A 22 -27.54 -4.01 20.62
CA ALA A 22 -28.73 -4.82 20.85
C ALA A 22 -28.88 -5.95 19.80
N ALA A 23 -28.52 -5.67 18.55
CA ALA A 23 -28.57 -6.67 17.47
C ALA A 23 -27.47 -7.75 17.59
N ALA A 24 -26.38 -7.46 18.30
CA ALA A 24 -25.24 -8.37 18.43
C ALA A 24 -25.47 -9.53 19.42
N LYS A 25 -26.61 -9.53 20.16
CA LYS A 25 -27.06 -10.58 21.08
C LYS A 25 -25.92 -11.14 21.94
N ASP A 26 -25.43 -12.33 21.60
CA ASP A 26 -24.45 -13.12 22.36
C ASP A 26 -23.01 -12.61 22.26
N LYS A 27 -22.75 -11.59 21.42
CA LYS A 27 -21.43 -10.96 21.24
C LYS A 27 -21.56 -9.43 21.32
N PRO A 28 -21.91 -8.86 22.49
CA PRO A 28 -22.02 -7.42 22.64
C PRO A 28 -20.67 -6.74 22.37
N PHE A 29 -20.72 -5.50 21.91
CA PHE A 29 -19.52 -4.68 21.74
C PHE A 29 -18.97 -4.27 23.10
N GLU A 30 -17.65 -4.42 23.28
CA GLU A 30 -16.99 -4.07 24.55
C GLU A 30 -16.63 -2.59 24.65
N ALA A 31 -16.34 -1.93 23.52
CA ALA A 31 -15.98 -0.52 23.47
C ALA A 31 -16.38 0.14 22.14
N LEU A 32 -16.52 1.46 22.13
CA LEU A 32 -16.63 2.34 20.98
C LEU A 32 -15.44 3.32 20.99
N VAL A 33 -14.65 3.39 19.92
CA VAL A 33 -13.55 4.37 19.78
C VAL A 33 -13.85 5.32 18.63
N CYS A 34 -13.82 6.62 18.88
CA CYS A 34 -14.07 7.69 17.91
C CYS A 34 -12.79 8.45 17.58
N VAL A 35 -12.52 8.66 16.29
CA VAL A 35 -11.25 9.22 15.81
C VAL A 35 -11.49 10.45 14.93
N GLY A 36 -10.80 11.56 15.21
CA GLY A 36 -10.88 12.79 14.41
C GLY A 36 -11.68 13.87 15.12
N ARG A 37 -12.52 14.62 14.40
CA ARG A 37 -13.30 15.72 14.99
C ARG A 37 -14.41 15.22 15.91
N CYS A 38 -14.27 15.47 17.20
CA CYS A 38 -15.15 14.98 18.26
C CYS A 38 -15.93 16.12 18.93
N PHE A 39 -15.44 17.35 18.88
CA PHE A 39 -16.13 18.50 19.47
C PHE A 39 -17.25 19.03 18.55
N PRO A 40 -18.23 19.76 19.13
CA PRO A 40 -18.54 19.83 20.56
C PRO A 40 -18.96 18.47 21.15
N LEU A 41 -18.67 18.28 22.43
CA LEU A 41 -19.05 17.08 23.17
C LEU A 41 -20.52 17.16 23.62
N PRO A 42 -21.23 16.03 23.71
CA PRO A 42 -22.66 16.01 24.00
C PRO A 42 -22.91 16.17 25.51
N ILE A 43 -23.23 17.39 25.95
CA ILE A 43 -23.33 17.78 27.37
C ILE A 43 -24.19 16.83 28.21
N GLU A 44 -25.28 16.30 27.66
CA GLU A 44 -26.18 15.38 28.36
C GLU A 44 -25.53 14.05 28.76
N TYR A 45 -24.40 13.69 28.16
CA TYR A 45 -23.65 12.44 28.42
C TYR A 45 -22.36 12.67 29.21
N LEU A 46 -22.04 13.92 29.53
CA LEU A 46 -20.86 14.27 30.32
C LEU A 46 -21.16 14.13 31.82
N ALA A 47 -20.15 14.32 32.67
CA ALA A 47 -20.31 14.32 34.12
C ALA A 47 -21.43 15.28 34.56
N GLY A 48 -22.39 14.78 35.34
CA GLY A 48 -23.58 15.54 35.76
C GLY A 48 -24.69 15.64 34.71
N GLY A 49 -24.53 15.00 33.55
CA GLY A 49 -25.56 14.87 32.51
C GLY A 49 -26.65 13.85 32.87
N SER A 50 -27.76 13.87 32.12
CA SER A 50 -28.94 13.02 32.35
C SER A 50 -28.95 11.72 31.54
N LYS A 51 -28.00 11.54 30.61
CA LYS A 51 -27.91 10.37 29.73
C LYS A 51 -26.62 9.61 29.93
N GLN A 52 -26.65 8.32 29.60
CA GLN A 52 -25.49 7.45 29.62
C GLN A 52 -25.09 7.03 28.21
N VAL A 53 -23.77 6.92 27.98
CA VAL A 53 -23.25 6.40 26.72
C VAL A 53 -23.63 4.92 26.56
N PRO A 54 -23.91 4.46 25.33
CA PRO A 54 -24.45 3.12 25.12
C PRO A 54 -23.42 2.00 25.27
N LEU A 55 -22.14 2.34 25.19
CA LEU A 55 -20.96 1.49 25.28
C LEU A 55 -19.85 2.31 25.94
N PRO A 56 -18.86 1.69 26.61
CA PRO A 56 -17.63 2.37 26.99
C PRO A 56 -17.07 3.09 25.76
N THR A 57 -17.05 4.42 25.80
CA THR A 57 -16.76 5.24 24.62
C THR A 57 -15.46 5.98 24.86
N TYR A 58 -14.52 5.86 23.93
CA TYR A 58 -13.25 6.55 23.92
C TYR A 58 -13.21 7.45 22.70
N PHE A 59 -12.60 8.63 22.82
CA PHE A 59 -12.40 9.51 21.69
C PHE A 59 -11.03 10.16 21.73
N LEU A 60 -10.47 10.43 20.55
CA LEU A 60 -9.32 11.29 20.37
C LEU A 60 -9.67 12.38 19.37
N SER A 61 -9.22 13.60 19.65
CA SER A 61 -9.59 14.78 18.89
C SER A 61 -8.55 15.10 17.82
N GLY A 62 -8.93 15.82 16.77
CA GLY A 62 -8.00 16.33 15.77
C GLY A 62 -8.74 17.00 14.62
N HIS A 63 -8.05 17.90 13.91
CA HIS A 63 -8.63 18.74 12.85
C HIS A 63 -9.77 19.65 13.31
N GLU A 64 -9.84 19.99 14.61
CA GLU A 64 -10.94 20.80 15.13
C GLU A 64 -10.91 22.22 14.58
N ALA A 65 -12.06 22.68 14.08
CA ALA A 65 -12.22 24.06 13.65
C ALA A 65 -12.54 24.92 14.88
N ALA A 66 -11.62 25.82 15.23
CA ALA A 66 -11.68 26.71 16.39
C ALA A 66 -13.07 27.32 16.65
N ARG A 67 -13.79 27.72 15.59
CA ARG A 67 -15.08 28.43 15.70
C ARG A 67 -16.28 27.57 16.11
N SER A 68 -16.17 26.24 16.15
CA SER A 68 -17.36 25.39 16.28
C SER A 68 -17.84 25.15 17.72
N TRP A 69 -16.95 25.26 18.72
CA TRP A 69 -17.27 24.99 20.13
C TRP A 69 -16.73 26.05 21.09
N GLN A 70 -15.80 26.91 20.68
CA GLN A 70 -15.18 27.92 21.55
C GLN A 70 -16.13 29.03 22.00
N GLU A 71 -17.27 29.20 21.32
CA GLU A 71 -18.31 30.18 21.69
C GLU A 71 -19.19 29.70 22.85
N ASP A 72 -19.18 28.40 23.17
CA ASP A 72 -19.89 27.82 24.31
C ASP A 72 -18.95 27.73 25.52
N ALA A 73 -19.25 28.50 26.57
CA ALA A 73 -18.41 28.57 27.77
C ALA A 73 -18.20 27.20 28.44
N LYS A 74 -19.19 26.31 28.41
CA LYS A 74 -19.09 24.97 28.99
C LYS A 74 -18.19 24.08 28.14
N GLN A 75 -18.29 24.17 26.81
CA GLN A 75 -17.39 23.43 25.91
C GLN A 75 -15.94 23.90 26.05
N THR A 76 -15.73 25.21 26.17
CA THR A 76 -14.40 25.79 26.40
C THR A 76 -13.82 25.34 27.74
N GLU A 77 -14.61 25.35 28.81
CA GLU A 77 -14.17 24.82 30.11
C GLU A 77 -13.75 23.34 30.04
N ILE A 78 -14.56 22.51 29.38
CA ILE A 78 -14.24 21.08 29.19
C ILE A 78 -12.96 20.93 28.37
N PHE A 79 -12.81 21.71 27.30
CA PHE A 79 -11.62 21.67 26.46
C PHE A 79 -10.38 22.05 27.26
N ASP A 80 -10.43 23.13 28.03
CA ASP A 80 -9.30 23.62 28.83
C ASP A 80 -8.89 22.60 29.90
N GLN A 81 -9.86 21.92 30.53
CA GLN A 81 -9.60 20.82 31.46
C GLN A 81 -8.84 19.67 30.77
N LEU A 82 -9.36 19.20 29.63
CA LEU A 82 -8.74 18.11 28.87
C LEU A 82 -7.35 18.49 28.33
N ASN A 83 -7.15 19.77 28.02
CA ASN A 83 -5.89 20.28 27.45
C ASN A 83 -4.83 20.57 28.52
N ALA A 84 -5.24 20.84 29.75
CA ALA A 84 -4.34 21.00 30.89
C ALA A 84 -3.74 19.66 31.36
N GLU A 85 -4.33 18.54 30.95
CA GLU A 85 -3.93 17.20 31.34
C GLU A 85 -2.66 16.76 30.58
N LYS A 86 -1.51 17.06 31.19
CA LYS A 86 -0.19 16.75 30.64
C LYS A 86 0.12 15.27 30.87
N GLN A 87 0.01 14.47 29.81
CA GLN A 87 0.52 13.10 29.75
C GLN A 87 -0.02 12.17 30.85
N SER A 88 -1.35 12.02 30.89
CA SER A 88 -1.93 10.89 31.63
C SER A 88 -1.67 9.59 30.87
N THR A 89 -1.14 8.58 31.58
CA THR A 89 -1.06 7.20 31.09
C THR A 89 -2.43 6.54 30.97
N GLU A 90 -3.46 7.16 31.55
CA GLU A 90 -4.83 6.65 31.54
C GLU A 90 -5.78 7.59 30.77
N PRO A 91 -6.78 7.03 30.06
CA PRO A 91 -7.84 7.82 29.43
C PRO A 91 -8.57 8.72 30.43
N VAL A 92 -8.70 10.01 30.10
CA VAL A 92 -9.35 11.02 30.94
C VAL A 92 -10.85 10.82 30.94
N GLN A 93 -11.47 10.61 32.09
CA GLN A 93 -12.92 10.42 32.16
C GLN A 93 -13.68 11.76 32.09
N VAL A 94 -14.52 11.93 31.07
CA VAL A 94 -15.37 13.14 30.88
C VAL A 94 -16.84 12.91 31.22
N GLY A 95 -17.24 11.65 31.41
CA GLY A 95 -18.58 11.23 31.78
C GLY A 95 -18.59 9.76 32.21
N GLU A 96 -19.74 9.25 32.65
CA GLU A 96 -19.86 7.84 33.01
C GLU A 96 -19.54 6.96 31.79
N ARG A 97 -18.45 6.18 31.86
CA ARG A 97 -17.96 5.31 30.78
C ARG A 97 -17.59 6.07 29.48
N PHE A 98 -17.30 7.36 29.57
CA PHE A 98 -16.93 8.21 28.43
C PHE A 98 -15.57 8.86 28.69
N PHE A 99 -14.60 8.58 27.81
CA PHE A 99 -13.18 8.86 28.06
C PHE A 99 -12.51 9.57 26.88
N CYS A 100 -11.61 10.50 27.17
CA CYS A 100 -10.76 11.18 26.21
C CYS A 100 -9.35 10.54 26.19
N LEU A 101 -8.84 10.27 25.00
CA LEU A 101 -7.45 9.89 24.75
C LEU A 101 -6.67 11.14 24.36
N ALA A 102 -6.28 11.94 25.34
CA ALA A 102 -5.59 13.22 25.14
C ALA A 102 -4.08 13.04 24.94
N GLY A 103 -3.48 13.81 24.02
CA GLY A 103 -2.05 13.72 23.73
C GLY A 103 -1.64 12.45 22.98
N ALA A 104 -0.42 11.99 23.25
CA ALA A 104 0.14 10.75 22.71
C ALA A 104 0.44 9.79 23.87
N GLY A 105 0.01 8.54 23.78
CA GLY A 105 0.14 7.59 24.87
C GLY A 105 -0.29 6.17 24.54
N VAL A 106 -0.29 5.33 25.57
CA VAL A 106 -0.67 3.91 25.53
C VAL A 106 -1.76 3.68 26.58
N ALA A 107 -2.82 2.96 26.22
CA ALA A 107 -3.91 2.59 27.11
C ALA A 107 -4.30 1.12 26.92
N ASN A 108 -4.94 0.54 27.94
CA ASN A 108 -5.64 -0.73 27.81
C ASN A 108 -7.14 -0.46 27.61
N ILE A 109 -7.71 -0.90 26.49
CA ILE A 109 -9.13 -0.75 26.19
C ILE A 109 -9.71 -2.13 25.86
N ALA A 110 -10.62 -2.62 26.72
CA ALA A 110 -11.23 -3.95 26.55
C ALA A 110 -10.17 -5.07 26.38
N GLY A 111 -9.09 -5.02 27.16
CA GLY A 111 -8.01 -6.00 27.10
C GLY A 111 -7.03 -5.83 25.94
N LEU A 112 -7.23 -4.84 25.06
CA LEU A 112 -6.35 -4.55 23.92
C LEU A 112 -5.33 -3.48 24.30
N LYS A 113 -4.06 -3.68 23.91
CA LYS A 113 -3.00 -2.66 24.03
C LYS A 113 -3.16 -1.64 22.90
N VAL A 114 -3.45 -0.40 23.25
CA VAL A 114 -3.81 0.67 22.32
C VAL A 114 -2.80 1.80 22.42
N ALA A 115 -2.13 2.11 21.32
CA ALA A 115 -1.39 3.35 21.17
C ALA A 115 -2.29 4.42 20.51
N TYR A 116 -2.13 5.69 20.86
CA TYR A 116 -2.89 6.77 20.27
C TYR A 116 -2.08 8.06 20.15
N VAL A 117 -2.44 8.88 19.17
CA VAL A 117 -1.92 10.25 18.99
C VAL A 117 -3.09 11.17 18.63
N SER A 118 -3.47 12.03 19.57
CA SER A 118 -4.47 13.07 19.41
C SER A 118 -3.87 14.30 18.74
N GLY A 119 -4.66 14.99 17.93
CA GLY A 119 -4.33 16.27 17.34
C GLY A 119 -3.81 16.22 15.90
N THR A 120 -3.12 17.30 15.51
CA THR A 120 -2.44 17.47 14.22
C THR A 120 -0.96 17.78 14.42
N GLU A 121 -0.09 17.30 13.52
CA GLU A 121 1.36 17.49 13.62
C GLU A 121 1.74 18.98 13.53
N THR A 122 2.60 19.43 14.44
CA THR A 122 3.19 20.78 14.41
C THR A 122 4.58 20.78 13.80
N HIS A 123 4.92 21.85 13.07
CA HIS A 123 6.20 22.01 12.37
C HIS A 123 7.13 23.08 13.00
N GLY A 124 7.01 23.31 14.32
CA GLY A 124 8.01 24.06 15.09
C GLY A 124 7.75 25.57 15.26
N SER A 125 6.65 26.12 14.76
CA SER A 125 6.32 27.56 14.91
C SER A 125 4.86 27.85 15.27
N GLU A 126 4.05 26.83 15.53
CA GLU A 126 2.65 27.02 15.88
C GLU A 126 2.56 27.09 17.41
N GLU A 127 1.99 28.19 17.93
CA GLU A 127 1.64 28.33 19.35
C GLU A 127 0.99 27.01 19.81
N GLU A 128 1.55 26.40 20.86
CA GLU A 128 1.05 25.14 21.41
C GLU A 128 -0.42 25.33 21.80
N LYS A 129 -1.35 24.89 20.95
CA LYS A 129 -2.80 24.74 21.27
C LYS A 129 -3.05 23.62 22.29
N GLY A 130 -2.06 23.36 23.14
CA GLY A 130 -1.87 22.22 24.02
C GLY A 130 -1.92 20.86 23.34
N THR A 131 -1.64 19.83 24.13
CA THR A 131 -1.43 18.45 23.67
C THR A 131 -2.69 17.75 23.18
N LEU A 132 -3.88 18.34 23.39
CA LEU A 132 -5.13 17.74 22.96
C LEU A 132 -5.33 17.84 21.44
N LEU A 133 -4.97 18.98 20.85
CA LEU A 133 -5.19 19.26 19.42
C LEU A 133 -3.91 19.26 18.59
N THR A 134 -2.75 19.22 19.21
CA THR A 134 -1.48 19.18 18.50
C THR A 134 -0.52 18.17 19.10
N TYR A 135 0.36 17.67 18.25
CA TYR A 135 1.48 16.81 18.65
C TYR A 135 2.72 17.16 17.84
N SER A 136 3.89 16.83 18.37
CA SER A 136 5.18 17.10 17.74
C SER A 136 5.91 15.79 17.41
N LYS A 137 6.96 15.87 16.59
CA LYS A 137 7.88 14.74 16.37
C LYS A 137 8.46 14.19 17.68
N ALA A 138 8.83 15.08 18.60
CA ALA A 138 9.35 14.68 19.91
C ALA A 138 8.32 13.84 20.70
N SER A 139 7.04 14.21 20.66
CA SER A 139 5.99 13.42 21.33
C SER A 139 5.77 12.05 20.67
N ALA A 140 5.89 11.96 19.34
CA ALA A 140 5.82 10.70 18.63
C ALA A 140 7.03 9.79 18.93
N GLU A 141 8.23 10.37 19.00
CA GLU A 141 9.46 9.67 19.38
C GLU A 141 9.39 9.15 20.83
N ALA A 142 8.87 9.96 21.75
CA ALA A 142 8.64 9.54 23.14
C ALA A 142 7.66 8.36 23.24
N LEU A 143 6.58 8.38 22.45
CA LEU A 143 5.64 7.26 22.39
C LEU A 143 6.31 5.98 21.86
N VAL A 144 7.15 6.07 20.83
CA VAL A 144 7.92 4.91 20.34
C VAL A 144 8.85 4.37 21.41
N GLN A 145 9.56 5.23 22.13
CA GLN A 145 10.44 4.83 23.24
C GLN A 145 9.66 4.12 24.35
N GLN A 146 8.49 4.66 24.73
CA GLN A 146 7.61 4.03 25.71
C GLN A 146 7.16 2.63 25.25
N LEU A 147 6.74 2.50 23.99
CA LEU A 147 6.27 1.23 23.45
C LEU A 147 7.34 0.14 23.39
N HIS A 148 8.61 0.51 23.16
CA HIS A 148 9.73 -0.44 23.20
C HIS A 148 10.20 -0.77 24.62
N ALA A 149 9.95 0.10 25.60
CA ALA A 149 10.35 -0.12 26.98
C ALA A 149 9.54 -1.23 27.68
N ASP A 150 8.32 -1.51 27.21
CA ASP A 150 7.40 -2.48 27.81
C ASP A 150 7.83 -3.97 27.66
N GLY A 151 8.93 -4.27 26.96
CA GLY A 151 9.50 -5.62 26.87
C GLY A 151 8.70 -6.61 26.01
N ASP A 152 7.54 -6.22 25.50
CA ASP A 152 6.69 -6.99 24.57
C ASP A 152 7.03 -6.76 23.09
N GLN A 153 8.26 -6.30 22.83
CA GLN A 153 8.77 -6.05 21.48
C GLN A 153 7.93 -5.04 20.67
N GLY A 154 7.18 -4.17 21.34
CA GLY A 154 6.35 -3.16 20.70
C GLY A 154 5.04 -3.70 20.12
N ASP A 155 4.52 -4.81 20.65
CA ASP A 155 3.21 -5.34 20.28
C ASP A 155 2.10 -4.34 20.61
N VAL A 156 1.32 -3.97 19.60
CA VAL A 156 0.23 -2.99 19.71
C VAL A 156 -0.98 -3.47 18.92
N ASP A 157 -2.12 -3.69 19.59
CA ASP A 157 -3.32 -4.15 18.89
C ASP A 157 -3.90 -3.04 17.99
N PHE A 158 -3.94 -1.80 18.50
CA PHE A 158 -4.47 -0.65 17.78
C PHE A 158 -3.57 0.57 17.89
N LEU A 159 -3.31 1.24 16.77
CA LEU A 159 -2.88 2.62 16.73
C LEU A 159 -4.07 3.50 16.27
N PHE A 160 -4.41 4.52 17.05
CA PHE A 160 -5.43 5.51 16.68
C PHE A 160 -4.82 6.87 16.41
N THR A 161 -5.09 7.47 15.24
CA THR A 161 -4.60 8.81 14.89
C THR A 161 -5.61 9.63 14.11
N ALA A 162 -5.70 10.94 14.36
CA ALA A 162 -6.55 11.82 13.55
C ALA A 162 -5.98 12.07 12.14
N GLU A 163 -4.70 11.80 11.91
CA GLU A 163 -4.03 12.01 10.62
C GLU A 163 -3.57 10.71 9.97
N TYR A 164 -3.63 10.68 8.64
CA TYR A 164 -2.93 9.68 7.86
C TYR A 164 -1.42 9.91 7.96
N PRO A 165 -0.61 8.85 7.98
CA PRO A 165 0.85 8.98 7.88
C PRO A 165 1.24 9.34 6.45
N THR A 166 2.32 10.10 6.29
CA THR A 166 2.88 10.36 4.95
C THR A 166 3.28 9.04 4.27
N SER A 167 3.11 8.98 2.95
CA SER A 167 3.47 7.82 2.13
C SER A 167 2.62 6.55 2.32
N PHE A 168 1.50 6.63 3.05
CA PHE A 168 0.61 5.47 3.27
C PHE A 168 0.11 4.81 1.98
N GLN A 169 0.06 5.56 0.87
CA GLN A 169 -0.38 5.12 -0.44
C GLN A 169 0.68 4.35 -1.24
N LEU A 170 1.96 4.37 -0.82
CA LEU A 170 3.01 3.67 -1.56
C LEU A 170 2.73 2.17 -1.63
N LEU A 171 3.31 1.56 -2.66
CA LEU A 171 3.16 0.13 -2.99
C LEU A 171 1.74 -0.28 -3.41
N LEU A 172 0.89 0.70 -3.72
CA LEU A 172 -0.44 0.50 -4.26
C LEU A 172 -0.59 1.26 -5.59
N PRO A 173 -1.36 0.71 -6.56
CA PRO A 173 -1.75 1.46 -7.74
C PRO A 173 -2.56 2.71 -7.36
N GLU A 174 -2.32 3.82 -8.04
CA GLU A 174 -3.02 5.09 -7.79
C GLU A 174 -4.55 4.96 -7.90
N GLN A 175 -5.03 4.06 -8.75
CA GLN A 175 -6.46 3.76 -8.95
C GLN A 175 -7.13 3.17 -7.70
N GLN A 176 -6.36 2.59 -6.78
CA GLN A 176 -6.89 2.06 -5.51
C GLN A 176 -7.07 3.15 -4.46
N LEU A 177 -6.51 4.34 -4.68
CA LEU A 177 -6.61 5.46 -3.76
C LEU A 177 -7.82 6.34 -4.14
N PRO A 178 -8.80 6.52 -3.23
CA PRO A 178 -9.91 7.44 -3.47
C PRO A 178 -9.41 8.84 -3.82
N HIS A 179 -10.10 9.53 -4.73
CA HIS A 179 -9.73 10.89 -5.16
C HIS A 179 -9.56 11.87 -3.98
N GLY A 180 -10.39 11.74 -2.94
CA GLY A 180 -10.28 12.54 -1.71
C GLY A 180 -8.97 12.34 -0.93
N LEU A 181 -8.20 11.29 -1.21
CA LEU A 181 -6.94 10.94 -0.56
C LEU A 181 -5.70 11.19 -1.45
N GLN A 182 -5.85 11.30 -2.77
CA GLN A 182 -4.71 11.43 -3.72
C GLN A 182 -3.83 12.65 -3.46
N ALA A 183 -4.43 13.78 -3.10
CA ALA A 183 -3.72 15.03 -2.81
C ALA A 183 -3.51 15.27 -1.30
N MET A 184 -3.74 14.27 -0.45
CA MET A 184 -3.61 14.43 0.99
C MET A 184 -2.14 14.41 1.40
N ARG A 185 -1.73 15.41 2.19
CA ARG A 185 -0.48 15.31 2.95
C ARG A 185 -0.75 14.62 4.27
N GLY A 186 0.04 13.60 4.56
CA GLY A 186 0.02 12.92 5.85
C GLY A 186 1.00 13.55 6.85
N SER A 187 1.03 12.95 8.04
CA SER A 187 1.97 13.27 9.09
C SER A 187 3.29 12.50 8.92
N SER A 188 4.40 13.22 9.03
CA SER A 188 5.74 12.65 9.08
C SER A 188 6.05 12.04 10.45
N ALA A 189 5.52 12.61 11.52
CA ALA A 189 5.65 12.07 12.88
C ALA A 189 4.93 10.73 13.04
N ILE A 190 3.70 10.57 12.53
CA ILE A 190 3.00 9.27 12.55
C ILE A 190 3.73 8.25 11.67
N ARG A 191 4.28 8.68 10.53
CA ARG A 191 5.12 7.81 9.70
C ARG A 191 6.31 7.26 10.50
N GLN A 192 6.98 8.08 11.32
CA GLN A 192 8.10 7.63 12.16
C GLN A 192 7.68 6.57 13.19
N ILE A 193 6.47 6.67 13.75
CA ILE A 193 5.91 5.63 14.62
C ILE A 193 5.80 4.32 13.84
N LEU A 194 5.19 4.33 12.65
CA LEU A 194 4.91 3.12 11.86
C LEU A 194 6.13 2.50 11.15
N GLN A 195 7.26 3.21 11.15
CA GLN A 195 8.55 2.65 10.76
C GLN A 195 9.11 1.70 11.82
N GLN A 196 8.74 1.89 13.08
CA GLN A 196 9.33 1.18 14.23
C GLN A 196 8.32 0.29 14.96
N VAL A 197 7.06 0.73 15.03
CA VAL A 197 5.95 0.05 15.68
C VAL A 197 5.00 -0.51 14.62
N HIS A 198 4.53 -1.74 14.81
CA HIS A 198 3.76 -2.47 13.81
C HIS A 198 2.41 -2.91 14.37
N PRO A 199 1.42 -2.00 14.52
CA PRO A 199 0.16 -2.33 15.15
C PRO A 199 -0.65 -3.32 14.28
N LYS A 200 -1.52 -4.17 14.86
CA LYS A 200 -2.44 -5.01 14.05
C LYS A 200 -3.35 -4.15 13.17
N TYR A 201 -3.85 -3.07 13.74
CA TYR A 201 -4.73 -2.11 13.08
C TYR A 201 -4.26 -0.68 13.31
N HIS A 202 -4.19 0.10 12.23
CA HIS A 202 -4.06 1.54 12.30
C HIS A 202 -5.38 2.15 11.85
N ILE A 203 -6.07 2.83 12.76
CA ILE A 203 -7.37 3.44 12.48
C ILE A 203 -7.19 4.95 12.45
N THR A 204 -7.64 5.57 11.36
CA THR A 204 -7.54 7.01 11.17
C THR A 204 -8.82 7.61 10.62
N SER A 205 -9.01 8.90 10.87
CA SER A 205 -10.12 9.66 10.33
C SER A 205 -9.78 11.14 10.32
N ARG A 206 -9.63 11.68 9.10
CA ARG A 206 -9.50 13.10 8.82
C ARG A 206 -10.84 13.78 8.50
N GLY A 207 -11.90 12.97 8.39
CA GLY A 207 -13.16 13.36 7.74
C GLY A 207 -14.13 14.21 8.57
N GLY A 208 -15.31 14.37 7.96
CA GLY A 208 -16.60 14.76 8.50
C GLY A 208 -17.19 16.04 7.92
N ASP A 209 -16.38 16.97 7.39
CA ASP A 209 -16.89 18.21 6.77
C ASP A 209 -17.27 18.02 5.29
N GLY A 210 -17.27 16.79 4.78
CA GLY A 210 -17.50 16.51 3.37
C GLY A 210 -16.34 16.89 2.46
N THR A 211 -15.18 17.28 3.00
CA THR A 211 -14.02 17.73 2.20
C THR A 211 -12.98 16.63 1.98
N ARG A 212 -11.77 17.00 1.52
CA ARG A 212 -10.67 16.07 1.22
C ARG A 212 -10.31 15.25 2.46
N GLY A 213 -10.37 13.94 2.31
CA GLY A 213 -10.12 12.99 3.40
C GLY A 213 -11.34 12.42 4.09
N ASP A 214 -12.54 12.94 3.78
CA ASP A 214 -13.78 12.41 4.33
C ASP A 214 -14.33 11.24 3.51
N VAL A 215 -13.60 10.14 3.54
CA VAL A 215 -13.92 8.93 2.78
C VAL A 215 -13.52 7.69 3.57
N PHE A 216 -14.34 6.66 3.47
CA PHE A 216 -13.99 5.33 3.92
C PHE A 216 -12.92 4.74 3.00
N TYR A 217 -11.80 4.34 3.57
CA TYR A 217 -10.70 3.74 2.83
C TYR A 217 -10.11 2.59 3.63
N GLN A 218 -10.02 1.42 3.01
CA GLN A 218 -9.33 0.27 3.59
C GLN A 218 -8.13 -0.03 2.70
N ARG A 219 -6.94 0.28 3.21
CA ARG A 219 -5.69 -0.06 2.53
C ARG A 219 -5.56 -1.58 2.49
N LEU A 220 -4.98 -2.13 1.42
CA LEU A 220 -4.44 -3.50 1.50
C LEU A 220 -3.49 -3.59 2.70
N PRO A 221 -3.47 -4.73 3.43
CA PRO A 221 -2.56 -4.89 4.54
C PRO A 221 -1.11 -4.72 4.09
N TYR A 222 -0.24 -4.34 5.01
CA TYR A 222 1.21 -4.42 4.79
C TYR A 222 1.87 -5.26 5.87
N VAL A 223 2.95 -5.92 5.47
CA VAL A 223 3.80 -6.70 6.36
C VAL A 223 5.04 -5.90 6.74
N SER A 224 5.40 -5.99 8.01
CA SER A 224 6.65 -5.50 8.58
C SER A 224 7.39 -6.65 9.25
N GLU A 225 8.69 -6.48 9.46
CA GLU A 225 9.49 -7.38 10.28
C GLU A 225 9.84 -6.67 11.60
N VAL A 226 9.51 -7.29 12.73
CA VAL A 226 9.78 -6.75 14.06
C VAL A 226 11.28 -6.81 14.33
N ALA A 227 11.88 -5.63 14.52
CA ALA A 227 13.32 -5.48 14.65
C ALA A 227 13.91 -6.40 15.74
N GLY A 228 15.01 -7.07 15.40
CA GLY A 228 15.73 -7.97 16.31
C GLY A 228 15.12 -9.36 16.49
N THR A 229 13.92 -9.62 15.94
CA THR A 229 13.21 -10.91 16.15
C THR A 229 12.96 -11.67 14.85
N GLY A 230 12.94 -10.98 13.71
CA GLY A 230 12.57 -11.58 12.42
C GLY A 230 11.08 -11.93 12.30
N ARG A 231 10.27 -11.64 13.33
CA ARG A 231 8.83 -11.93 13.34
C ARG A 231 8.11 -11.02 12.36
N LYS A 232 7.29 -11.61 11.49
CA LYS A 232 6.43 -10.84 10.57
C LYS A 232 5.20 -10.34 11.31
N GLN A 233 4.83 -9.08 11.06
CA GLN A 233 3.65 -8.45 11.64
C GLN A 233 2.83 -7.76 10.55
N LEU A 234 1.52 -8.02 10.54
CA LEU A 234 0.60 -7.39 9.60
C LEU A 234 -0.07 -6.18 10.23
N THR A 235 -0.10 -5.07 9.49
CA THR A 235 -0.89 -3.90 9.84
C THR A 235 -1.97 -3.63 8.80
N ARG A 236 -3.18 -3.37 9.28
CA ARG A 236 -4.33 -2.97 8.47
C ARG A 236 -4.67 -1.51 8.73
N LEU A 237 -4.44 -0.65 7.73
CA LEU A 237 -4.84 0.76 7.78
C LEU A 237 -6.30 0.92 7.34
N ILE A 238 -7.13 1.48 8.22
CA ILE A 238 -8.54 1.78 7.95
C ILE A 238 -8.80 3.26 8.23
N GLY A 239 -9.19 3.97 7.18
CA GLY A 239 -9.75 5.30 7.19
C GLY A 239 -11.26 5.28 7.30
N LEU A 240 -11.82 6.04 8.25
CA LEU A 240 -13.26 6.20 8.41
C LEU A 240 -13.70 7.60 7.99
N SER A 241 -14.87 7.68 7.34
CA SER A 241 -15.56 8.95 7.08
C SER A 241 -16.20 9.48 8.38
N GLY A 242 -16.56 10.76 8.42
CA GLY A 242 -17.31 11.32 9.55
C GLY A 242 -18.77 10.85 9.59
N VAL A 243 -19.37 10.91 10.77
CA VAL A 243 -20.76 10.51 11.04
C VAL A 243 -21.71 11.22 10.08
N ASN A 244 -22.51 10.43 9.37
CA ASN A 244 -23.42 10.95 8.36
C ASN A 244 -24.63 10.03 8.20
N LYS A 245 -25.64 10.48 7.45
CA LYS A 245 -26.84 9.70 7.10
C LYS A 245 -26.79 9.11 5.67
N VAL A 246 -25.66 9.24 4.99
CA VAL A 246 -25.47 8.82 3.60
C VAL A 246 -25.34 7.30 3.56
N LYS A 247 -26.07 6.65 2.65
CA LYS A 247 -26.05 5.18 2.48
C LYS A 247 -24.91 4.68 1.59
N ASP A 248 -23.99 5.56 1.20
CA ASP A 248 -22.84 5.24 0.35
C ASP A 248 -21.75 4.51 1.17
N LYS A 249 -21.24 3.41 0.62
CA LYS A 249 -20.14 2.64 1.21
C LYS A 249 -18.84 3.44 1.29
N THR A 250 -18.63 4.40 0.39
CA THR A 250 -17.48 5.32 0.44
C THR A 250 -17.58 6.31 1.60
N ARG A 251 -18.75 6.41 2.24
CA ARG A 251 -19.05 7.28 3.39
C ARG A 251 -19.27 6.48 4.68
N LYS A 252 -18.77 5.25 4.73
CA LYS A 252 -18.84 4.40 5.92
C LYS A 252 -18.04 5.04 7.07
N TYR A 253 -18.76 5.38 8.14
CA TYR A 253 -18.20 6.01 9.33
C TYR A 253 -18.08 5.07 10.53
N LEU A 254 -18.75 3.90 10.50
CA LEU A 254 -18.68 2.87 11.54
C LEU A 254 -18.09 1.56 11.01
N HIS A 255 -17.17 0.98 11.76
CA HIS A 255 -16.56 -0.31 11.45
C HIS A 255 -16.49 -1.19 12.70
N ALA A 256 -17.00 -2.42 12.61
CA ALA A 256 -16.96 -3.39 13.69
C ALA A 256 -15.83 -4.39 13.44
N LEU A 257 -15.05 -4.71 14.48
CA LEU A 257 -14.01 -5.73 14.45
C LEU A 257 -14.17 -6.64 15.66
N GLN A 258 -13.86 -7.92 15.47
CA GLN A 258 -13.56 -8.86 16.54
C GLN A 258 -12.04 -9.08 16.51
N VAL A 259 -11.36 -8.83 17.61
CA VAL A 259 -9.89 -8.87 17.68
C VAL A 259 -9.47 -9.72 18.87
N VAL A 260 -8.51 -10.61 18.64
CA VAL A 260 -7.82 -11.32 19.72
C VAL A 260 -6.62 -10.47 20.13
N PRO A 261 -6.53 -10.01 21.40
CA PRO A 261 -5.39 -9.24 21.90
C PRO A 261 -4.08 -9.99 21.77
N PHE A 262 -2.96 -9.29 21.56
CA PHE A 262 -1.63 -9.92 21.52
C PHE A 262 -1.34 -10.72 22.79
N ALA A 263 -1.72 -10.18 23.94
CA ALA A 263 -1.56 -10.85 25.24
C ALA A 263 -2.29 -12.21 25.35
N GLN A 264 -3.21 -12.52 24.44
CA GLN A 264 -4.01 -13.76 24.44
C GLN A 264 -3.65 -14.72 23.30
N GLN A 265 -2.77 -14.33 22.37
CA GLN A 265 -2.38 -15.19 21.27
C GLN A 265 -1.32 -16.20 21.71
N SER A 266 -1.30 -17.38 21.08
CA SER A 266 -0.27 -18.38 21.36
C SER A 266 1.09 -17.96 20.78
N ALA A 267 2.18 -18.52 21.30
CA ALA A 267 3.53 -18.29 20.76
C ALA A 267 3.63 -18.71 19.28
N GLU A 268 2.90 -19.73 18.88
CA GLU A 268 2.84 -20.23 17.51
C GLU A 268 2.13 -19.23 16.58
N GLU A 269 0.99 -18.68 17.02
CA GLU A 269 0.25 -17.63 16.31
C GLU A 269 1.04 -16.33 16.22
N HIS A 270 1.83 -16.02 17.24
CA HIS A 270 2.77 -14.89 17.22
C HIS A 270 3.86 -15.08 16.16
N GLN A 271 4.38 -16.30 15.99
CA GLN A 271 5.50 -16.55 15.08
C GLN A 271 5.06 -16.79 13.63
N HIS A 272 3.93 -17.47 13.43
CA HIS A 272 3.39 -17.86 12.13
C HIS A 272 2.18 -17.00 11.76
N VAL A 273 2.44 -15.82 11.22
CA VAL A 273 1.39 -14.94 10.71
C VAL A 273 0.97 -15.37 9.32
N ASP A 274 -0.30 -15.73 9.15
CA ASP A 274 -0.90 -15.95 7.83
C ASP A 274 -0.95 -14.61 7.08
N ILE A 275 -0.32 -14.56 5.90
CA ILE A 275 -0.18 -13.34 5.08
C ILE A 275 -1.18 -13.43 3.93
N PRO A 276 -2.28 -12.65 3.98
CA PRO A 276 -3.27 -12.68 2.92
C PRO A 276 -2.70 -12.24 1.57
N ALA A 277 -3.26 -12.78 0.50
CA ALA A 277 -2.96 -12.33 -0.85
C ALA A 277 -3.23 -10.82 -1.00
N GLY A 278 -2.32 -10.12 -1.70
CA GLY A 278 -2.36 -8.66 -1.87
C GLY A 278 -1.73 -7.86 -0.73
N THR A 279 -1.16 -8.51 0.28
CA THR A 279 -0.35 -7.82 1.30
C THR A 279 0.88 -7.18 0.65
N THR A 280 1.10 -5.89 0.90
CA THR A 280 2.29 -5.15 0.43
C THR A 280 3.42 -5.22 1.45
N GLN A 281 4.63 -4.79 1.07
CA GLN A 281 5.64 -4.43 2.06
C GLN A 281 5.21 -3.17 2.85
N ASN A 282 5.85 -2.90 3.99
CA ASN A 282 5.62 -1.69 4.77
C ASN A 282 5.96 -0.44 3.93
N PRO A 283 4.96 0.41 3.60
CA PRO A 283 5.16 1.57 2.74
C PRO A 283 6.07 2.64 3.36
N TYR A 284 6.17 2.69 4.68
CA TYR A 284 6.94 3.71 5.40
C TYR A 284 8.43 3.38 5.46
N LEU A 285 8.76 2.08 5.51
CA LEU A 285 10.13 1.58 5.34
C LEU A 285 10.59 1.76 3.89
N HIS A 286 9.72 1.45 2.92
CA HIS A 286 10.00 1.70 1.50
C HIS A 286 10.32 3.16 1.22
N ALA A 287 9.48 4.08 1.70
CA ALA A 287 9.70 5.52 1.55
C ALA A 287 11.02 5.99 2.18
N MET A 288 11.42 5.40 3.31
CA MET A 288 12.69 5.74 3.99
C MET A 288 13.89 5.32 3.14
N LEU A 289 13.82 4.13 2.53
CA LEU A 289 14.85 3.63 1.63
C LEU A 289 14.94 4.50 0.37
N GLU A 290 13.82 4.84 -0.26
CA GLU A 290 13.79 5.75 -1.42
C GLU A 290 14.42 7.12 -1.08
N GLU A 291 14.04 7.72 0.06
CA GLU A 291 14.58 9.00 0.50
C GLU A 291 16.10 8.93 0.76
N ALA A 292 16.59 7.86 1.40
CA ALA A 292 18.02 7.65 1.63
C ALA A 292 18.80 7.57 0.32
N THR A 293 18.26 6.88 -0.70
CA THR A 293 18.88 6.79 -2.03
C THR A 293 18.83 8.09 -2.84
N SER A 294 17.82 8.94 -2.61
CA SER A 294 17.68 10.23 -3.31
C SER A 294 18.63 11.33 -2.81
N ARG A 295 19.00 11.30 -1.53
CA ARG A 295 19.89 12.30 -0.91
C ARG A 295 21.36 12.13 -1.28
N SER A 296 21.73 11.00 -1.90
CA SER A 296 23.08 10.74 -2.39
C SER A 296 23.32 11.19 -3.84
N GLY A 297 22.36 11.83 -4.51
CA GLY A 297 22.52 12.37 -5.86
C GLY A 297 23.20 13.75 -5.89
N GLU A 298 24.30 13.88 -6.63
CA GLU A 298 24.93 15.18 -6.96
C GLU A 298 23.93 16.15 -7.64
N PRO A 299 24.08 17.48 -7.44
CA PRO A 299 23.13 18.45 -7.97
C PRO A 299 23.24 18.59 -9.49
N ASP A 300 22.11 18.34 -10.15
CA ASP A 300 21.91 18.32 -11.60
C ASP A 300 22.22 19.69 -12.24
N ALA A 301 23.27 19.75 -13.07
CA ALA A 301 23.65 20.96 -13.80
C ALA A 301 22.65 21.24 -14.93
N LYS A 302 21.84 22.29 -14.76
CA LYS A 302 21.14 23.10 -15.80
C LYS A 302 20.81 22.37 -17.11
N ARG A 303 19.69 21.63 -17.13
CA ARG A 303 19.09 21.14 -18.38
C ARG A 303 18.47 22.30 -19.16
N ARG A 304 19.12 22.73 -20.24
CA ARG A 304 18.56 23.62 -21.27
C ARG A 304 17.37 22.90 -21.94
N LYS A 305 16.22 23.56 -22.04
CA LYS A 305 15.07 23.08 -22.83
C LYS A 305 15.48 23.04 -24.32
N LEU A 306 15.31 21.89 -24.96
CA LEU A 306 15.37 21.73 -26.42
C LEU A 306 13.96 21.80 -26.99
N ASP A 307 13.85 22.47 -28.14
CA ASP A 307 12.60 22.82 -28.83
C ASP A 307 11.97 21.59 -29.53
N PRO A 308 10.66 21.31 -29.39
CA PRO A 308 10.02 20.11 -29.96
C PRO A 308 9.91 20.09 -31.49
N ALA A 309 10.24 21.17 -32.18
CA ALA A 309 10.00 21.33 -33.61
C ALA A 309 11.06 20.65 -34.52
N ALA A 310 12.12 20.05 -33.96
CA ALA A 310 13.24 19.54 -34.74
C ALA A 310 13.19 18.04 -35.07
N THR A 311 12.24 17.27 -34.54
CA THR A 311 12.11 15.83 -34.85
C THR A 311 10.75 15.59 -35.47
N GLY A 312 10.72 15.23 -36.75
CA GLY A 312 9.53 15.00 -37.59
C GLY A 312 8.56 13.93 -37.09
N GLY A 313 7.94 14.18 -35.95
CA GLY A 313 6.73 13.52 -35.48
C GLY A 313 5.50 14.11 -36.18
N LEU A 314 4.43 13.32 -36.18
CA LEU A 314 3.14 13.72 -36.75
C LEU A 314 2.60 14.94 -35.99
N SER A 315 2.01 15.90 -36.73
CA SER A 315 1.45 17.11 -36.14
C SER A 315 0.24 16.79 -35.25
N ALA A 316 -0.08 17.68 -34.30
CA ALA A 316 -1.25 17.54 -33.44
C ALA A 316 -2.55 17.33 -34.25
N GLU A 317 -2.65 17.96 -35.42
CA GLU A 317 -3.78 17.83 -36.35
C GLU A 317 -3.86 16.43 -36.98
N GLN A 318 -2.73 15.78 -37.24
CA GLN A 318 -2.69 14.40 -37.77
C GLN A 318 -3.13 13.39 -36.71
N ILE A 319 -2.78 13.63 -35.44
CA ILE A 319 -3.22 12.82 -34.31
C ILE A 319 -4.74 12.95 -34.12
N GLU A 320 -5.27 14.16 -34.25
CA GLU A 320 -6.70 14.44 -34.12
C GLU A 320 -7.53 13.85 -35.28
N GLN A 321 -7.01 13.88 -36.51
CA GLN A 321 -7.63 13.20 -37.66
C GLN A 321 -7.65 11.67 -37.53
N LEU A 322 -6.60 11.06 -36.96
CA LEU A 322 -6.56 9.62 -36.73
C LEU A 322 -7.50 9.20 -35.58
N THR A 323 -7.64 10.05 -34.57
CA THR A 323 -8.52 9.82 -33.41
C THR A 323 -10.00 10.00 -33.78
N SER A 324 -10.34 10.98 -34.62
CA SER A 324 -11.71 11.18 -35.12
C SER A 324 -12.18 10.05 -36.04
N LYS A 325 -11.28 9.41 -36.78
CA LYS A 325 -11.60 8.22 -37.61
C LYS A 325 -11.94 6.96 -36.79
N SER A 326 -11.68 6.92 -35.48
CA SER A 326 -11.96 5.76 -34.63
C SER A 326 -13.28 5.83 -33.85
N GLN A 327 -14.05 6.92 -33.97
CA GLN A 327 -15.32 7.09 -33.22
C GLN A 327 -16.53 6.34 -33.80
N GLY A 328 -16.39 5.62 -34.92
CA GLY A 328 -17.43 4.70 -35.40
C GLY A 328 -17.35 3.34 -34.71
N GLY A 329 -18.19 3.13 -33.70
CA GLY A 329 -18.12 2.01 -32.75
C GLY A 329 -17.87 0.63 -33.37
N ALA A 330 -16.76 0.01 -32.96
CA ALA A 330 -16.57 -1.43 -32.99
C ALA A 330 -15.70 -1.85 -31.79
N GLN A 331 -16.28 -2.64 -30.90
CA GLN A 331 -15.51 -3.40 -29.91
C GLN A 331 -14.50 -4.28 -30.64
N PHE A 332 -13.22 -4.23 -30.24
CA PHE A 332 -12.19 -5.11 -30.78
C PHE A 332 -12.43 -6.54 -30.29
N PHE A 333 -13.19 -7.33 -31.06
CA PHE A 333 -13.15 -8.78 -31.01
C PHE A 333 -11.99 -9.29 -31.86
N TYR A 334 -11.26 -10.28 -31.33
CA TYR A 334 -10.21 -10.99 -32.04
C TYR A 334 -10.81 -11.75 -33.24
N ASP A 335 -10.63 -11.25 -34.46
CA ASP A 335 -11.08 -11.91 -35.68
C ASP A 335 -10.03 -12.92 -36.18
N GLN A 336 -10.30 -14.20 -35.93
CA GLN A 336 -9.47 -15.33 -36.33
C GLN A 336 -9.28 -15.43 -37.86
N ARG A 337 -10.11 -14.78 -38.68
CA ARG A 337 -10.01 -14.81 -40.15
C ARG A 337 -8.98 -13.81 -40.70
N LEU A 338 -8.69 -12.73 -39.98
CA LEU A 338 -7.62 -11.78 -40.35
C LEU A 338 -6.23 -12.38 -40.12
N ALA A 339 -6.06 -13.24 -39.10
CA ALA A 339 -4.82 -13.95 -38.82
C ALA A 339 -4.42 -14.96 -39.92
N VAL A 340 -5.39 -15.52 -40.66
CA VAL A 340 -5.14 -16.52 -41.71
C VAL A 340 -4.62 -15.87 -43.01
N LYS A 341 -4.89 -14.58 -43.26
CA LYS A 341 -4.43 -13.89 -44.48
C LYS A 341 -2.96 -13.44 -44.46
N GLY A 342 -2.26 -13.61 -43.34
CA GLY A 342 -0.84 -13.30 -43.19
C GLY A 342 0.13 -14.40 -43.64
N GLN A 343 -0.34 -15.59 -44.01
CA GLN A 343 0.52 -16.68 -44.48
C GLN A 343 0.94 -16.46 -45.94
N ARG A 344 2.07 -15.77 -46.15
CA ARG A 344 2.81 -15.89 -47.40
C ARG A 344 3.59 -17.21 -47.43
N LYS A 345 3.41 -17.92 -48.54
CA LYS A 345 4.06 -19.17 -48.93
C LYS A 345 5.58 -19.00 -49.04
N GLY A 346 6.34 -19.87 -48.39
CA GLY A 346 7.76 -20.08 -48.67
C GLY A 346 8.53 -20.63 -47.48
N GLY A 347 8.57 -21.97 -47.35
CA GLY A 347 9.48 -22.65 -46.43
C GLY A 347 8.91 -23.92 -45.81
N LEU A 348 8.83 -25.00 -46.60
CA LEU A 348 8.65 -26.38 -46.16
C LEU A 348 9.96 -27.12 -46.39
N ILE A 349 10.44 -27.89 -45.40
CA ILE A 349 10.85 -29.29 -45.62
C ILE A 349 10.44 -30.12 -44.37
N PRO A 350 10.28 -31.45 -44.47
CA PRO A 350 9.02 -32.14 -44.20
C PRO A 350 9.14 -33.37 -43.27
N GLY A 351 8.00 -33.95 -42.87
CA GLY A 351 7.90 -35.22 -42.12
C GLY A 351 8.07 -35.04 -40.61
N ASP A 352 7.24 -35.53 -39.70
CA ASP A 352 6.33 -36.68 -39.75
C ASP A 352 4.95 -36.33 -39.19
N GLN A 353 3.91 -36.73 -39.91
CA GLN A 353 2.56 -36.84 -39.38
C GLN A 353 2.45 -38.17 -38.64
N GLN A 354 2.67 -38.19 -37.33
CA GLN A 354 2.09 -39.24 -36.49
C GLN A 354 1.80 -38.75 -35.07
N GLN A 355 0.50 -38.83 -34.73
CA GLN A 355 -0.08 -38.78 -33.39
C GLN A 355 0.03 -37.46 -32.62
N ARG A 356 -0.86 -36.54 -33.01
CA ARG A 356 -1.46 -35.56 -32.09
C ARG A 356 -2.16 -36.30 -30.93
N ARG A 357 -1.41 -36.59 -29.86
CA ARG A 357 -1.98 -36.72 -28.52
C ARG A 357 -1.56 -35.49 -27.73
N ASN A 358 -2.55 -34.75 -27.23
CA ASN A 358 -2.37 -33.66 -26.28
C ASN A 358 -1.76 -34.23 -24.98
N ASN A 359 -0.45 -34.47 -24.97
CA ASN A 359 0.31 -34.65 -23.76
C ASN A 359 0.81 -33.27 -23.31
N HIS A 360 -0.12 -32.42 -22.87
CA HIS A 360 0.29 -31.45 -21.86
C HIS A 360 0.56 -32.24 -20.58
N PRO A 361 1.74 -32.14 -19.98
CA PRO A 361 1.95 -32.64 -18.63
C PRO A 361 0.83 -32.06 -17.77
N VAL A 362 0.06 -32.92 -17.11
CA VAL A 362 -0.88 -32.46 -16.08
C VAL A 362 0.00 -32.01 -14.91
N VAL A 363 0.37 -30.74 -14.92
CA VAL A 363 1.06 -30.12 -13.81
C VAL A 363 0.05 -30.07 -12.65
N PRO A 364 0.38 -30.58 -11.46
CA PRO A 364 -0.48 -30.44 -10.27
C PRO A 364 -0.96 -29.00 -10.15
N GLN A 365 -2.23 -28.77 -9.80
CA GLN A 365 -2.79 -27.42 -9.66
C GLN A 365 -1.95 -26.58 -8.68
N ARG A 366 -1.02 -25.77 -9.22
CA ARG A 366 -0.24 -24.80 -8.45
C ARG A 366 -1.03 -23.51 -8.42
N THR A 367 -1.78 -23.28 -7.35
CA THR A 367 -2.66 -22.11 -7.17
C THR A 367 -1.91 -20.79 -6.94
N GLU A 368 -0.59 -20.84 -6.73
CA GLU A 368 0.18 -19.72 -6.18
C GLU A 368 1.23 -19.12 -7.13
N CYS A 369 1.43 -19.66 -8.34
CA CYS A 369 2.44 -19.14 -9.27
C CYS A 369 1.88 -18.06 -10.20
N TRP A 370 2.46 -16.86 -10.15
CA TRP A 370 2.04 -15.70 -10.95
C TRP A 370 2.48 -15.76 -12.42
N PHE A 371 3.34 -16.70 -12.77
CA PHE A 371 3.91 -16.86 -14.10
C PHE A 371 3.36 -18.10 -14.84
N CYS A 372 2.70 -19.02 -14.14
CA CYS A 372 2.10 -20.17 -14.80
C CYS A 372 0.85 -19.76 -15.58
N LEU A 373 0.82 -20.05 -16.88
CA LEU A 373 -0.32 -19.74 -17.76
C LEU A 373 -1.63 -20.43 -17.34
N SER A 374 -1.53 -21.53 -16.59
CA SER A 374 -2.63 -22.34 -16.07
C SER A 374 -3.19 -21.83 -14.74
N THR A 375 -2.54 -20.86 -14.07
CA THR A 375 -3.05 -20.31 -12.81
C THR A 375 -4.21 -19.34 -13.08
N PRO A 376 -5.36 -19.45 -12.39
CA PRO A 376 -6.49 -18.54 -12.59
C PRO A 376 -6.16 -17.07 -12.24
N THR A 377 -5.17 -16.85 -11.37
CA THR A 377 -4.70 -15.54 -10.88
C THR A 377 -3.65 -14.86 -11.77
N LEU A 378 -3.26 -15.49 -12.89
CA LEU A 378 -2.35 -14.90 -13.87
C LEU A 378 -2.96 -13.63 -14.50
N GLU A 379 -2.16 -12.57 -14.57
CA GLU A 379 -2.51 -11.33 -15.26
C GLU A 379 -2.38 -11.47 -16.78
N ARG A 380 -3.40 -12.06 -17.41
CA ARG A 380 -3.44 -12.28 -18.86
C ARG A 380 -3.24 -11.00 -19.67
N HIS A 381 -3.64 -9.86 -19.13
CA HIS A 381 -3.53 -8.55 -19.79
C HIS A 381 -2.08 -8.03 -19.90
N LEU A 382 -1.14 -8.60 -19.15
CA LEU A 382 0.28 -8.26 -19.24
C LEU A 382 1.04 -9.13 -20.25
N ILE A 383 0.40 -10.17 -20.80
CA ILE A 383 1.01 -11.04 -21.80
C ILE A 383 1.06 -10.31 -23.15
N VAL A 384 2.27 -10.20 -23.71
CA VAL A 384 2.52 -9.54 -24.99
C VAL A 384 2.48 -10.54 -26.14
N SER A 385 3.07 -11.73 -25.96
CA SER A 385 3.12 -12.77 -26.98
C SER A 385 3.32 -14.14 -26.35
N ILE A 386 2.72 -15.19 -26.89
CA ILE A 386 2.82 -16.57 -26.38
C ILE A 386 3.43 -17.45 -27.47
N GLY A 387 4.53 -18.14 -27.14
CA GLY A 387 5.15 -19.19 -27.95
C GLY A 387 4.66 -20.58 -27.56
N GLN A 388 5.42 -21.62 -27.92
CA GLN A 388 5.07 -23.01 -27.61
C GLN A 388 5.55 -23.45 -26.22
N LYS A 389 6.65 -22.88 -25.74
CA LYS A 389 7.42 -23.25 -24.55
C LYS A 389 7.81 -22.04 -23.68
N ALA A 390 7.73 -20.83 -24.20
CA ALA A 390 7.97 -19.57 -23.51
C ALA A 390 7.01 -18.47 -24.00
N TYR A 391 6.85 -17.43 -23.21
CA TYR A 391 6.02 -16.27 -23.54
C TYR A 391 6.67 -14.96 -23.09
N LEU A 392 6.24 -13.87 -23.69
CA LEU A 392 6.69 -12.50 -23.40
C LEU A 392 5.60 -11.78 -22.60
N ALA A 393 5.98 -11.11 -21.52
CA ALA A 393 5.05 -10.35 -20.69
C ALA A 393 5.65 -9.03 -20.18
N MET A 394 4.79 -8.10 -19.79
CA MET A 394 5.18 -6.90 -19.05
C MET A 394 5.22 -7.18 -17.55
N PRO A 395 6.22 -6.67 -16.80
CA PRO A 395 6.24 -6.78 -15.35
C PRO A 395 5.25 -5.79 -14.69
N LYS A 396 4.71 -6.15 -13.51
CA LYS A 396 3.86 -5.26 -12.69
C LYS A 396 4.58 -4.03 -12.15
N GLY A 397 5.91 -4.05 -12.10
CA GLY A 397 6.79 -2.98 -11.67
C GLY A 397 7.89 -2.76 -12.69
N ALA A 398 7.52 -2.18 -13.83
CA ALA A 398 8.47 -1.89 -14.90
C ALA A 398 9.50 -0.83 -14.44
N ILE A 399 10.78 -1.08 -14.66
CA ILE A 399 11.87 -0.13 -14.32
C ILE A 399 11.89 1.02 -15.34
N CYS A 400 11.45 0.73 -16.57
CA CYS A 400 11.31 1.68 -17.67
C CYS A 400 10.14 1.27 -18.57
N GLY A 401 9.69 2.18 -19.45
CA GLY A 401 8.47 1.98 -20.26
C GLY A 401 8.53 0.82 -21.27
N ASP A 402 9.71 0.25 -21.51
CA ASP A 402 9.96 -0.87 -22.41
C ASP A 402 10.56 -2.09 -21.68
N HIS A 403 10.36 -2.19 -20.37
CA HIS A 403 10.75 -3.35 -19.56
C HIS A 403 9.85 -4.56 -19.86
N LEU A 404 10.46 -5.71 -20.18
CA LEU A 404 9.78 -6.95 -20.53
C LEU A 404 10.36 -8.15 -19.80
N LEU A 405 9.57 -9.23 -19.72
CA LEU A 405 9.92 -10.52 -19.17
C LEU A 405 9.83 -11.59 -20.25
N ILE A 406 10.86 -12.42 -20.37
CA ILE A 406 10.78 -13.70 -21.12
C ILE A 406 10.61 -14.81 -20.08
N VAL A 407 9.47 -15.49 -20.14
CA VAL A 407 9.05 -16.44 -19.10
C VAL A 407 8.82 -17.80 -19.76
N PRO A 408 9.43 -18.90 -19.26
CA PRO A 408 9.10 -20.23 -19.72
C PRO A 408 7.67 -20.61 -19.31
N ILE A 409 7.05 -21.50 -20.09
CA ILE A 409 5.75 -22.08 -19.72
C ILE A 409 5.97 -23.20 -18.69
N ALA A 410 7.11 -23.90 -18.78
CA ALA A 410 7.54 -24.88 -17.79
C ALA A 410 7.88 -24.17 -16.46
N HIS A 411 7.31 -24.67 -15.36
CA HIS A 411 7.53 -24.10 -14.03
C HIS A 411 8.83 -24.65 -13.45
N GLU A 412 9.93 -23.99 -13.79
CA GLU A 412 11.25 -24.26 -13.22
C GLU A 412 11.72 -23.14 -12.30
N ALA A 413 12.44 -23.49 -11.24
CA ALA A 413 12.99 -22.51 -10.30
C ALA A 413 14.20 -21.77 -10.86
N SER A 414 14.94 -22.40 -11.78
CA SER A 414 16.16 -21.87 -12.39
C SER A 414 16.12 -22.04 -13.89
N THR A 415 16.68 -21.09 -14.64
CA THR A 415 16.87 -21.19 -16.08
C THR A 415 17.79 -22.36 -16.47
N MET A 416 18.66 -22.79 -15.55
CA MET A 416 19.55 -23.95 -15.73
C MET A 416 18.82 -25.30 -15.75
N ALA A 417 17.58 -25.36 -15.26
CA ALA A 417 16.76 -26.58 -15.28
C ALA A 417 15.89 -26.69 -16.54
N LEU A 418 15.92 -25.68 -17.42
CA LEU A 418 15.09 -25.65 -18.63
C LEU A 418 15.61 -26.62 -19.68
N ASP A 419 14.70 -27.24 -20.42
CA ASP A 419 15.06 -28.06 -21.58
C ASP A 419 15.57 -27.20 -22.75
N GLU A 420 16.38 -27.82 -23.61
CA GLU A 420 17.00 -27.19 -24.79
C GLU A 420 16.00 -26.51 -25.73
N ASP A 421 14.80 -27.08 -25.91
CA ASP A 421 13.79 -26.49 -26.80
C ASP A 421 13.16 -25.25 -26.18
N THR A 422 12.92 -25.26 -24.86
CA THR A 422 12.47 -24.09 -24.10
C THR A 422 13.53 -22.98 -24.16
N TRP A 423 14.80 -23.29 -23.92
CA TRP A 423 15.88 -22.31 -24.02
C TRP A 423 16.02 -21.74 -25.43
N ARG A 424 15.93 -22.58 -26.47
CA ARG A 424 15.97 -22.18 -27.88
C ARG A 424 14.82 -21.24 -28.24
N GLU A 425 13.65 -21.38 -27.64
CA GLU A 425 12.55 -20.42 -27.86
C GLU A 425 12.78 -19.10 -27.11
N MET A 426 13.32 -19.13 -25.90
CA MET A 426 13.71 -17.92 -25.17
C MET A 426 14.79 -17.12 -25.92
N GLU A 427 15.74 -17.79 -26.57
CA GLU A 427 16.73 -17.14 -27.46
C GLU A 427 16.11 -16.46 -28.68
N ARG A 428 15.02 -17.02 -29.24
CA ARG A 428 14.28 -16.37 -30.32
C ARG A 428 13.61 -15.09 -29.85
N PHE A 429 13.04 -15.08 -28.64
CA PHE A 429 12.53 -13.85 -28.02
C PHE A 429 13.64 -12.82 -27.81
N LYS A 430 14.78 -13.21 -27.22
CA LYS A 430 15.95 -12.31 -27.06
C LYS A 430 16.42 -11.73 -28.38
N SER A 431 16.47 -12.53 -29.44
CA SER A 431 16.89 -12.11 -30.78
C SER A 431 15.89 -11.14 -31.44
N ALA A 432 14.59 -11.34 -31.23
CA ALA A 432 13.56 -10.42 -31.68
C ALA A 432 13.63 -9.08 -30.92
N LEU A 433 13.74 -9.12 -29.59
CA LEU A 433 13.86 -7.94 -28.75
C LEU A 433 15.12 -7.14 -29.05
N ARG A 434 16.25 -7.81 -29.32
CA ARG A 434 17.50 -7.14 -29.73
C ARG A 434 17.30 -6.29 -30.99
N ARG A 435 16.58 -6.79 -32.00
CA ARG A 435 16.24 -6.03 -33.21
C ARG A 435 15.27 -4.89 -32.93
N TYR A 436 14.28 -5.12 -32.05
CA TYR A 436 13.32 -4.10 -31.64
C TYR A 436 14.02 -2.92 -30.93
N PHE A 437 14.87 -3.18 -29.92
CA PHE A 437 15.60 -2.12 -29.23
C PHE A 437 16.60 -1.41 -30.13
N ALA A 438 17.28 -2.13 -31.02
CA ALA A 438 18.17 -1.51 -32.00
C ALA A 438 17.44 -0.52 -32.91
N SER A 439 16.18 -0.78 -33.28
CA SER A 439 15.35 0.15 -34.06
C SER A 439 15.02 1.46 -33.32
N GLN A 440 15.22 1.50 -32.00
CA GLN A 440 15.02 2.67 -31.14
C GLN A 440 16.33 3.27 -30.61
N ASP A 441 17.48 2.95 -31.24
CA ASP A 441 18.82 3.36 -30.79
C ASP A 441 19.15 2.94 -29.34
N LYS A 442 18.74 1.72 -28.99
CA LYS A 442 19.00 1.10 -27.69
C LYS A 442 19.70 -0.25 -27.85
N GLU A 443 20.50 -0.61 -26.86
CA GLU A 443 21.07 -1.93 -26.69
C GLU A 443 20.31 -2.76 -25.67
N LEU A 444 20.30 -4.08 -25.88
CA LEU A 444 19.56 -5.02 -25.05
C LEU A 444 20.37 -5.39 -23.81
N LEU A 445 19.81 -5.14 -22.62
CA LEU A 445 20.30 -5.68 -21.37
C LEU A 445 19.34 -6.78 -20.89
N VAL A 446 19.90 -7.96 -20.57
CA VAL A 446 19.16 -9.11 -20.05
C VAL A 446 19.68 -9.43 -18.66
N ILE A 447 18.78 -9.64 -17.71
CA ILE A 447 19.11 -9.97 -16.32
C ILE A 447 18.39 -11.27 -15.96
N ASP A 448 19.14 -12.25 -15.50
CA ASP A 448 18.60 -13.44 -14.85
C ASP A 448 18.77 -13.30 -13.34
N ARG A 449 17.67 -13.41 -12.60
CA ARG A 449 17.67 -13.29 -11.14
C ARG A 449 17.22 -14.61 -10.53
N ASN A 450 18.19 -15.44 -10.17
CA ASN A 450 17.96 -16.70 -9.47
C ASN A 450 18.36 -16.56 -7.98
N VAL A 451 17.46 -16.01 -7.18
CA VAL A 451 17.64 -15.84 -5.72
C VAL A 451 16.40 -16.37 -5.01
N ALA A 452 16.60 -17.00 -3.86
CA ALA A 452 15.51 -17.50 -3.04
C ALA A 452 14.59 -16.35 -2.62
N THR A 453 13.31 -16.45 -3.00
CA THR A 453 12.26 -15.50 -2.63
C THR A 453 11.15 -16.21 -1.88
N LEU A 454 10.40 -15.48 -1.05
CA LEU A 454 9.19 -16.00 -0.41
C LEU A 454 8.10 -16.24 -1.48
N GLY A 455 7.80 -17.49 -1.80
CA GLY A 455 6.77 -17.90 -2.77
C GLY A 455 7.26 -18.92 -3.80
N ALA A 456 6.37 -19.38 -4.68
CA ALA A 456 6.74 -20.31 -5.76
C ALA A 456 7.73 -19.64 -6.72
N THR A 457 8.95 -20.20 -6.80
CA THR A 457 10.01 -19.72 -7.69
C THR A 457 9.74 -20.20 -9.12
N HIS A 458 9.48 -19.25 -10.01
CA HIS A 458 9.41 -19.49 -11.46
C HIS A 458 10.43 -18.56 -12.13
N CYS A 459 11.43 -19.16 -12.73
CA CYS A 459 12.51 -18.46 -13.41
C CYS A 459 11.99 -17.62 -14.58
N HIS A 460 12.63 -16.49 -14.83
CA HIS A 460 12.34 -15.63 -15.97
C HIS A 460 13.54 -14.74 -16.25
N LEU A 461 13.66 -14.29 -17.50
CA LEU A 461 14.65 -13.28 -17.88
C LEU A 461 13.98 -11.90 -17.88
N GLN A 462 14.57 -10.96 -17.17
CA GLN A 462 14.22 -9.54 -17.22
C GLN A 462 14.95 -8.88 -18.39
N VAL A 463 14.28 -8.01 -19.13
CA VAL A 463 14.80 -7.47 -20.39
C VAL A 463 14.49 -5.98 -20.50
N VAL A 464 15.54 -5.16 -20.60
CA VAL A 464 15.43 -3.69 -20.71
C VAL A 464 16.27 -3.13 -21.85
N GLY A 465 15.82 -2.03 -22.44
CA GLY A 465 16.55 -1.30 -23.46
C GLY A 465 17.38 -0.16 -22.85
N VAL A 466 18.70 -0.18 -23.05
CA VAL A 466 19.61 0.88 -22.60
C VAL A 466 19.96 1.77 -23.79
N PRO A 467 19.88 3.12 -23.70
CA PRO A 467 20.32 4.01 -24.77
C PRO A 467 21.74 3.67 -25.23
N LYS A 468 21.96 3.55 -26.54
CA LYS A 468 23.23 3.06 -27.10
C LYS A 468 24.45 3.85 -26.62
N ALA A 469 24.32 5.17 -26.51
CA ALA A 469 25.36 6.06 -25.99
C ALA A 469 25.78 5.78 -24.52
N LYS A 470 24.99 5.02 -23.76
CA LYS A 470 25.28 4.65 -22.36
C LYS A 470 25.67 3.18 -22.21
N ALA A 471 25.51 2.37 -23.27
CA ALA A 471 25.67 0.92 -23.19
C ALA A 471 27.07 0.52 -22.72
N GLU A 472 28.11 1.19 -23.22
CA GLU A 472 29.52 0.93 -22.85
C GLU A 472 29.79 1.12 -21.35
N ALA A 473 29.12 2.06 -20.69
CA ALA A 473 29.30 2.32 -19.27
C ALA A 473 28.57 1.33 -18.36
N THR A 474 27.64 0.53 -18.90
CA THR A 474 26.73 -0.33 -18.13
C THR A 474 27.51 -1.27 -17.20
N ARG A 475 28.51 -1.98 -17.71
CA ARG A 475 29.32 -2.93 -16.92
C ARG A 475 29.94 -2.27 -15.69
N ARG A 476 30.66 -1.15 -15.90
CA ARG A 476 31.32 -0.41 -14.83
C ARG A 476 30.32 0.06 -13.76
N VAL A 477 29.12 0.47 -14.16
CA VAL A 477 28.07 0.90 -13.23
C VAL A 477 27.59 -0.27 -12.36
N PHE A 478 27.34 -1.45 -12.95
CA PHE A 478 26.98 -2.64 -12.19
C PHE A 478 28.05 -3.02 -11.17
N GLU A 479 29.32 -3.05 -11.58
CA GLU A 479 30.45 -3.37 -10.71
C GLU A 479 30.58 -2.35 -9.56
N THR A 480 30.55 -1.04 -9.88
CA THR A 480 30.71 0.04 -8.89
C THR A 480 29.55 0.10 -7.88
N GLU A 481 28.31 -0.02 -8.35
CA GLU A 481 27.15 -0.02 -7.44
C GLU A 481 27.07 -1.34 -6.66
N GLY A 482 27.40 -2.46 -7.29
CA GLY A 482 27.45 -3.77 -6.64
C GLY A 482 28.36 -3.78 -5.41
N GLU A 483 29.58 -3.22 -5.53
CA GLU A 483 30.52 -3.12 -4.42
C GLU A 483 29.95 -2.40 -3.21
N ARG A 484 29.17 -1.32 -3.42
CA ARG A 484 28.50 -0.58 -2.34
C ARG A 484 27.48 -1.42 -1.57
N TYR A 485 26.89 -2.40 -2.23
CA TYR A 485 25.93 -3.35 -1.64
C TYR A 485 26.56 -4.71 -1.31
N HIS A 486 27.90 -4.79 -1.30
CA HIS A 486 28.65 -6.03 -1.05
C HIS A 486 28.33 -7.18 -2.05
N VAL A 487 27.92 -6.83 -3.27
CA VAL A 487 27.72 -7.76 -4.38
C VAL A 487 28.94 -7.72 -5.29
N LYS A 488 29.60 -8.87 -5.47
CA LYS A 488 30.71 -9.03 -6.42
C LYS A 488 30.21 -9.70 -7.69
N PHE A 489 30.49 -9.11 -8.83
CA PHE A 489 30.19 -9.70 -10.13
C PHE A 489 31.39 -10.49 -10.64
N GLU A 490 31.14 -11.71 -11.12
CA GLU A 490 32.14 -12.55 -11.76
C GLU A 490 31.82 -12.67 -13.25
N GLU A 491 32.84 -12.50 -14.09
CA GLU A 491 32.71 -12.70 -15.53
C GLU A 491 32.78 -14.19 -15.83
N LEU A 492 31.67 -14.76 -16.27
CA LEU A 492 31.63 -16.13 -16.76
C LEU A 492 32.23 -16.16 -18.17
N GLN A 493 33.26 -16.99 -18.38
CA GLN A 493 33.80 -17.18 -19.71
C GLN A 493 32.76 -17.84 -20.63
N ALA A 494 32.73 -17.43 -21.89
CA ALA A 494 31.81 -18.00 -22.87
C ALA A 494 32.05 -19.52 -23.00
N GLY A 495 31.11 -20.33 -22.50
CA GLY A 495 31.15 -21.80 -22.58
C GLY A 495 31.39 -22.54 -21.26
N ALA A 496 31.24 -21.90 -20.10
CA ALA A 496 31.16 -22.56 -18.79
C ALA A 496 29.78 -23.16 -18.50
#